data_AF-A0A3D3NJC2-F1
#
_entry.id   AF-A0A3D3NJC2-F1
#
_cell.length_a   1.000
_cell.length_b   1.000
_cell.length_c   1.000
_cell.angle_alpha   90.00
_cell.angle_beta   90.00
_cell.angle_gamma   90.00
#
_symmetry.space_group_name_H-M   'P 1'
#
loop_
_entity.id
_entity.type
_entity.pdbx_description
1 polymer ?
#
loop_
_entity_poly.entity_id
_entity_poly.type
_entity_poly.pdbx_seq_one_letter_code
_entity_poly.pdbx_strand_id
1 'polypeptide(L)'
;MPVPATSGGRIGQSTPPAGGSHTRCGSAGCPVPGQPDAWNLLGATLESLRRSKAAERAYREALARQPNHPSALNNLAVLLRQTGRIDEAHETYRVALQHWPDHVDAWNNLGALYATRQQYAEALSCYRRVLQLNPDYGYALGAAADAMAMICDWSARSEVAQRLIAGLTAGKPVSAPFALLSQLDDPGLQLAC
;
A
#
# COMPACT_ATOMS: atom_id res chain seq x y z
N MET A 1 32.16 -79.23 31.53
CA MET A 1 31.00 -78.41 31.95
C MET A 1 31.41 -76.94 31.98
N PRO A 2 31.02 -76.14 30.97
CA PRO A 2 30.97 -74.68 31.07
C PRO A 2 29.58 -74.14 30.71
N VAL A 3 29.01 -73.22 31.50
CA VAL A 3 28.04 -72.12 31.16
C VAL A 3 27.36 -71.60 32.46
N PRO A 4 26.69 -70.42 32.50
CA PRO A 4 26.46 -69.44 31.43
C PRO A 4 26.66 -67.94 31.77
N ALA A 5 26.64 -67.15 30.69
CA ALA A 5 26.31 -65.73 30.62
C ALA A 5 24.79 -65.49 30.41
N THR A 6 24.28 -64.33 30.80
CA THR A 6 22.98 -63.71 30.39
C THR A 6 22.95 -62.31 31.02
N SER A 7 22.39 -61.22 30.49
CA SER A 7 21.87 -60.80 29.18
C SER A 7 21.57 -59.30 29.31
N GLY A 8 21.72 -58.53 28.22
CA GLY A 8 21.53 -57.09 28.16
C GLY A 8 20.13 -56.58 28.56
N GLY A 9 20.10 -55.40 29.17
CA GLY A 9 18.90 -54.63 29.50
C GLY A 9 18.71 -53.45 28.53
N ARG A 10 17.58 -53.47 27.82
CA ARG A 10 17.05 -52.43 26.91
C ARG A 10 16.72 -51.14 27.68
N ILE A 11 17.09 -50.00 27.11
CA ILE A 11 16.64 -48.67 27.56
C ILE A 11 15.23 -48.45 27.01
N GLY A 12 14.22 -48.58 27.88
CA GLY A 12 12.81 -48.33 27.61
C GLY A 12 12.44 -46.88 27.92
N GLN A 13 11.59 -46.32 27.06
CA GLN A 13 11.11 -44.95 27.06
C GLN A 13 10.22 -44.64 28.28
N SER A 14 10.41 -43.47 28.89
CA SER A 14 9.45 -42.87 29.82
C SER A 14 9.27 -41.40 29.45
N THR A 15 8.09 -41.06 28.94
CA THR A 15 7.62 -39.69 28.71
C THR A 15 7.33 -38.98 30.03
N PRO A 16 7.55 -37.66 30.13
CA PRO A 16 6.82 -36.81 31.07
C PRO A 16 5.91 -35.80 30.33
N PRO A 17 4.92 -35.21 31.02
CA PRO A 17 3.75 -34.59 30.40
C PRO A 17 3.84 -33.05 30.27
N ALA A 18 2.97 -32.54 29.39
CA ALA A 18 2.23 -31.28 29.41
C ALA A 18 2.93 -29.94 29.75
N GLY A 19 2.79 -29.00 28.81
CA GLY A 19 2.38 -27.63 29.11
C GLY A 19 3.47 -26.57 29.15
N GLY A 20 3.12 -25.39 28.64
CA GLY A 20 3.75 -24.14 29.07
C GLY A 20 4.66 -23.48 28.06
N SER A 21 4.05 -22.63 27.23
CA SER A 21 4.62 -21.40 26.67
C SER A 21 5.79 -20.81 27.47
N HIS A 22 6.99 -20.75 26.88
CA HIS A 22 7.98 -19.72 27.22
C HIS A 22 8.81 -19.31 26.00
N THR A 23 8.25 -18.30 25.31
CA THR A 23 8.93 -17.05 24.95
C THR A 23 10.46 -17.07 24.96
N ARG A 24 11.04 -17.07 23.76
CA ARG A 24 12.35 -16.45 23.55
C ARG A 24 12.33 -15.58 22.30
N CYS A 25 11.97 -14.32 22.48
CA CYS A 25 12.47 -13.25 21.61
C CYS A 25 12.40 -11.92 22.37
N GLY A 26 13.44 -11.65 23.16
CA GLY A 26 13.69 -10.35 23.79
C GLY A 26 14.57 -9.51 22.87
N SER A 27 14.00 -9.00 21.79
CA SER A 27 14.53 -7.82 21.09
C SER A 27 13.37 -7.08 20.42
N ALA A 28 13.19 -5.83 20.83
CA ALA A 28 12.17 -4.93 20.32
C ALA A 28 12.33 -4.76 18.80
N GLY A 29 11.47 -5.41 18.02
CA GLY A 29 11.48 -5.33 16.56
C GLY A 29 11.00 -6.58 15.82
N CYS A 30 10.87 -7.72 16.49
CA CYS A 30 10.30 -8.90 15.84
C CYS A 30 8.76 -8.85 15.89
N PRO A 31 8.07 -8.86 14.73
CA PRO A 31 6.62 -8.99 14.70
C PRO A 31 6.21 -10.34 15.30
N VAL A 32 5.15 -10.35 16.11
CA VAL A 32 4.62 -11.58 16.73
C VAL A 32 4.33 -12.60 15.62
N PRO A 33 4.89 -13.82 15.66
CA PRO A 33 4.68 -14.81 14.61
C PRO A 33 3.20 -15.18 14.51
N GLY A 34 2.57 -14.86 13.37
CA GLY A 34 1.23 -15.35 13.03
C GLY A 34 0.23 -14.28 12.58
N GLN A 35 0.45 -13.01 12.89
CA GLN A 35 -0.48 -11.95 12.47
C GLN A 35 -0.05 -11.33 11.14
N PRO A 36 -0.95 -11.21 10.15
CA PRO A 36 -0.61 -10.65 8.84
C PRO A 36 -0.21 -9.16 8.92
N ASP A 37 -0.77 -8.41 9.87
CA ASP A 37 -0.37 -7.02 10.17
C ASP A 37 1.11 -6.89 10.53
N ALA A 38 1.63 -7.90 11.24
CA ALA A 38 3.01 -7.93 11.72
C ALA A 38 4.00 -8.07 10.54
N TRP A 39 3.63 -8.88 9.56
CA TRP A 39 4.35 -9.03 8.30
C TRP A 39 4.23 -7.80 7.39
N ASN A 40 3.06 -7.17 7.35
CA ASN A 40 2.87 -5.90 6.64
C ASN A 40 3.76 -4.79 7.23
N LEU A 41 3.78 -4.66 8.56
CA LEU A 41 4.65 -3.70 9.25
C LEU A 41 6.13 -3.98 8.97
N LEU A 42 6.55 -5.25 9.02
CA LEU A 42 7.91 -5.64 8.64
C LEU A 42 8.22 -5.23 7.19
N GLY A 43 7.31 -5.46 6.25
CA GLY A 43 7.45 -5.03 4.87
C GLY A 43 7.69 -3.51 4.76
N ALA A 44 6.86 -2.71 5.44
CA ALA A 44 6.98 -1.26 5.44
C ALA A 44 8.32 -0.78 6.03
N THR A 45 8.77 -1.38 7.14
CA THR A 45 10.09 -1.06 7.73
C THR A 45 11.26 -1.46 6.82
N LEU A 46 11.14 -2.55 6.07
CA LEU A 46 12.16 -2.96 5.12
C LEU A 46 12.20 -2.04 3.89
N GLU A 47 11.05 -1.52 3.46
CA GLU A 47 10.96 -0.53 2.40
C GLU A 47 11.62 0.80 2.80
N SER A 48 11.39 1.27 4.03
CA SER A 48 12.06 2.48 4.55
C SER A 48 13.59 2.29 4.65
N LEU A 49 14.04 1.05 4.85
CA LEU A 49 15.46 0.66 4.79
C LEU A 49 15.98 0.38 3.36
N ARG A 50 15.19 0.66 2.31
CA ARG A 50 15.52 0.41 0.89
C ARG A 50 15.82 -1.06 0.57
N ARG A 51 15.31 -2.00 1.37
CA ARG A 51 15.50 -3.45 1.17
C ARG A 51 14.32 -4.05 0.40
N SER A 52 14.11 -3.58 -0.84
CA SER A 52 12.93 -3.88 -1.66
C SER A 52 12.62 -5.39 -1.78
N LYS A 53 13.63 -6.23 -2.06
CA LYS A 53 13.43 -7.69 -2.16
C LYS A 53 12.95 -8.32 -0.84
N ALA A 54 13.42 -7.81 0.30
CA ALA A 54 13.00 -8.32 1.60
C ALA A 54 11.60 -7.82 1.97
N ALA A 55 11.29 -6.55 1.66
CA ALA A 55 9.97 -5.97 1.83
C ALA A 55 8.90 -6.75 1.04
N GLU A 56 9.18 -7.06 -0.23
CA GLU A 56 8.28 -7.83 -1.09
C GLU A 56 7.97 -9.21 -0.50
N ARG A 57 8.98 -9.92 0.02
CA ARG A 57 8.77 -11.21 0.70
C ARG A 57 7.88 -11.04 1.93
N ALA A 58 8.11 -10.02 2.75
CA ALA A 58 7.31 -9.76 3.94
C ALA A 58 5.84 -9.45 3.59
N TYR A 59 5.57 -8.63 2.57
CA TYR A 59 4.21 -8.39 2.10
C TYR A 59 3.55 -9.66 1.57
N ARG A 60 4.27 -10.49 0.79
CA ARG A 60 3.73 -11.78 0.33
C ARG A 60 3.46 -12.76 1.48
N GLU A 61 4.27 -12.76 2.54
CA GLU A 61 4.00 -13.56 3.75
C GLU A 61 2.75 -13.08 4.51
N ALA A 62 2.47 -11.76 4.50
CA ALA A 62 1.21 -11.23 5.02
C ALA A 62 0.03 -11.76 4.19
N LEU A 63 0.14 -11.72 2.86
CA LEU A 63 -0.91 -12.18 1.94
C LEU A 63 -1.10 -13.70 1.93
N ALA A 64 -0.04 -14.48 2.17
CA ALA A 64 -0.16 -15.92 2.33
C ALA A 64 -1.01 -16.32 3.54
N ARG A 65 -1.05 -15.46 4.57
CA ARG A 65 -1.86 -15.64 5.78
C ARG A 65 -3.25 -15.04 5.65
N GLN A 66 -3.34 -13.88 5.00
CA GLN A 66 -4.60 -13.20 4.71
C GLN A 66 -4.57 -12.63 3.27
N PRO A 67 -5.10 -13.39 2.29
CA PRO A 67 -5.02 -13.03 0.87
C PRO A 67 -5.65 -11.68 0.51
N ASN A 68 -6.62 -11.23 1.29
CA ASN A 68 -7.34 -9.98 1.09
C ASN A 68 -6.91 -8.88 2.07
N HIS A 69 -5.71 -8.94 2.65
CA HIS A 69 -5.25 -7.91 3.59
C HIS A 69 -5.06 -6.55 2.88
N PRO A 70 -5.82 -5.50 3.25
CA PRO A 70 -5.90 -4.26 2.48
C PRO A 70 -4.55 -3.55 2.38
N SER A 71 -3.90 -3.28 3.52
CA SER A 71 -2.62 -2.57 3.55
C SER A 71 -1.48 -3.34 2.86
N ALA A 72 -1.42 -4.67 3.04
CA ALA A 72 -0.40 -5.50 2.40
C ALA A 72 -0.56 -5.52 0.86
N LEU A 73 -1.78 -5.60 0.34
CA LEU A 73 -2.03 -5.49 -1.10
C LEU A 73 -1.63 -4.11 -1.64
N ASN A 74 -2.07 -3.03 -0.98
CA ASN A 74 -1.71 -1.67 -1.38
C ASN A 74 -0.18 -1.46 -1.35
N ASN A 75 0.48 -1.85 -0.25
CA ASN A 75 1.92 -1.65 -0.09
C ASN A 75 2.74 -2.52 -1.06
N LEU A 76 2.31 -3.75 -1.31
CA LEU A 76 2.93 -4.59 -2.35
C LEU A 76 2.80 -3.94 -3.73
N ALA A 77 1.62 -3.44 -4.07
CA ALA A 77 1.38 -2.77 -5.35
C ALA A 77 2.23 -1.49 -5.50
N VAL A 78 2.38 -0.70 -4.44
CA VAL A 78 3.27 0.48 -4.40
C VAL A 78 4.72 0.04 -4.66
N LEU A 79 5.20 -0.98 -3.96
CA LEU A 79 6.56 -1.49 -4.13
C LEU A 79 6.79 -2.05 -5.55
N LEU A 80 5.83 -2.79 -6.10
CA LEU A 80 5.88 -3.32 -7.46
C LEU A 80 5.97 -2.19 -8.50
N ARG A 81 5.19 -1.12 -8.32
CA ARG A 81 5.26 0.07 -9.16
C ARG A 81 6.64 0.73 -9.07
N GLN A 82 7.17 0.93 -7.85
CA GLN A 82 8.50 1.54 -7.64
C GLN A 82 9.63 0.69 -8.26
N THR A 83 9.48 -0.63 -8.30
CA THR A 83 10.46 -1.57 -8.88
C THR A 83 10.24 -1.83 -10.37
N GLY A 84 9.32 -1.11 -11.02
CA GLY A 84 9.08 -1.19 -12.46
C GLY A 84 8.18 -2.36 -12.91
N ARG A 85 7.62 -3.14 -11.97
CA ARG A 85 6.69 -4.25 -12.28
C ARG A 85 5.26 -3.73 -12.37
N ILE A 86 5.04 -2.88 -13.36
CA ILE A 86 3.82 -2.05 -13.49
C ILE A 86 2.56 -2.91 -13.71
N ASP A 87 2.63 -4.00 -14.47
CA ASP A 87 1.47 -4.89 -14.71
C ASP A 87 1.05 -5.65 -13.45
N GLU A 88 2.02 -6.18 -12.69
CA GLU A 88 1.70 -6.82 -11.42
C GLU A 88 1.17 -5.83 -10.39
N ALA A 89 1.70 -4.60 -10.36
CA ALA A 89 1.16 -3.54 -9.51
C ALA A 89 -0.30 -3.24 -9.85
N HIS A 90 -0.63 -3.15 -11.14
CA HIS A 90 -1.99 -2.92 -11.63
C HIS A 90 -2.95 -4.01 -11.15
N GLU A 91 -2.58 -5.28 -11.36
CA GLU A 91 -3.42 -6.40 -10.93
C GLU A 91 -3.56 -6.45 -9.40
N THR A 92 -2.48 -6.16 -8.66
CA THR A 92 -2.51 -6.13 -7.19
C THR A 92 -3.45 -5.03 -6.67
N TYR A 93 -3.46 -3.83 -7.27
CA TYR A 93 -4.45 -2.80 -6.94
C TYR A 93 -5.87 -3.23 -7.28
N ARG A 94 -6.08 -3.89 -8.44
CA ARG A 94 -7.41 -4.40 -8.81
C ARG A 94 -7.92 -5.41 -7.79
N VAL A 95 -7.10 -6.36 -7.36
CA VAL A 95 -7.46 -7.33 -6.31
C VAL A 95 -7.77 -6.61 -4.99
N ALA A 96 -6.97 -5.61 -4.60
CA ALA A 96 -7.25 -4.80 -3.41
C ALA A 96 -8.63 -4.16 -3.47
N LEU A 97 -8.98 -3.54 -4.59
CA LEU A 97 -10.23 -2.82 -4.79
C LEU A 97 -11.45 -3.74 -5.01
N GLN A 98 -11.24 -4.98 -5.45
CA GLN A 98 -12.30 -6.00 -5.48
C GLN A 98 -12.77 -6.37 -4.06
N HIS A 99 -11.84 -6.44 -3.11
CA HIS A 99 -12.16 -6.74 -1.71
C HIS A 99 -12.54 -5.50 -0.91
N TRP A 100 -11.93 -4.36 -1.23
CA TRP A 100 -12.06 -3.09 -0.50
C TRP A 100 -12.37 -1.95 -1.47
N PRO A 101 -13.62 -1.89 -1.99
CA PRO A 101 -13.99 -0.90 -3.02
C PRO A 101 -13.95 0.55 -2.53
N ASP A 102 -13.88 0.77 -1.21
CA ASP A 102 -13.80 2.09 -0.59
C ASP A 102 -12.38 2.43 -0.08
N HIS A 103 -11.37 1.65 -0.46
CA HIS A 103 -9.98 1.91 -0.08
C HIS A 103 -9.41 3.11 -0.87
N VAL A 104 -9.45 4.29 -0.25
CA VAL A 104 -9.10 5.56 -0.89
C VAL A 104 -7.67 5.59 -1.44
N ASP A 105 -6.67 5.16 -0.65
CA ASP A 105 -5.27 5.16 -1.11
C ASP A 105 -5.03 4.24 -2.31
N ALA A 106 -5.69 3.07 -2.35
CA ALA A 106 -5.57 2.14 -3.47
C ALA A 106 -6.15 2.75 -4.76
N TRP A 107 -7.28 3.45 -4.69
CA TRP A 107 -7.83 4.19 -5.83
C TRP A 107 -6.89 5.30 -6.29
N ASN A 108 -6.34 6.09 -5.36
CA ASN A 108 -5.41 7.17 -5.70
C ASN A 108 -4.15 6.63 -6.37
N ASN A 109 -3.57 5.56 -5.82
CA ASN A 109 -2.36 4.94 -6.36
C ASN A 109 -2.61 4.26 -7.71
N LEU A 110 -3.78 3.65 -7.91
CA LEU A 110 -4.19 3.10 -9.21
C LEU A 110 -4.38 4.22 -10.24
N GLY A 111 -4.98 5.35 -9.86
CA GLY A 111 -5.09 6.53 -10.70
C GLY A 111 -3.72 7.07 -11.13
N ALA A 112 -2.77 7.14 -10.19
CA ALA A 112 -1.39 7.54 -10.48
C ALA A 112 -0.70 6.55 -11.43
N LEU A 113 -0.95 5.24 -11.28
CA LEU A 113 -0.44 4.21 -12.17
C LEU A 113 -0.98 4.38 -13.60
N TYR A 114 -2.29 4.60 -13.75
CA TYR A 114 -2.90 4.90 -15.05
C TYR A 114 -2.32 6.18 -15.68
N ALA A 115 -2.15 7.24 -14.89
CA ALA A 115 -1.54 8.48 -15.35
C ALA A 115 -0.09 8.27 -15.86
N THR A 116 0.72 7.45 -15.17
CA THR A 116 2.07 7.11 -15.65
C THR A 116 2.07 6.32 -16.97
N ARG A 117 0.96 5.65 -17.29
CA ARG A 117 0.73 4.97 -18.57
C ARG A 117 0.04 5.84 -19.63
N GLN A 118 -0.18 7.12 -19.34
CA GLN A 118 -0.94 8.06 -20.17
C GLN A 118 -2.39 7.63 -20.42
N GLN A 119 -2.94 6.77 -19.56
CA GLN A 119 -4.33 6.31 -19.56
C GLN A 119 -5.18 7.27 -18.72
N TYR A 120 -5.31 8.50 -19.20
CA TYR A 120 -5.83 9.61 -18.40
C TYR A 120 -7.34 9.52 -18.12
N ALA A 121 -8.13 8.87 -18.98
CA ALA A 121 -9.56 8.68 -18.76
C ALA A 121 -9.82 7.71 -17.58
N GLU A 122 -9.05 6.63 -17.50
CA GLU A 122 -9.07 5.66 -16.41
C GLU A 122 -8.53 6.29 -15.12
N ALA A 123 -7.44 7.08 -15.22
CA ALA A 123 -6.91 7.84 -14.09
C ALA A 123 -7.96 8.79 -13.51
N LEU A 124 -8.63 9.57 -14.37
CA LEU A 124 -9.71 10.49 -13.95
C LEU A 124 -10.86 9.75 -13.27
N SER A 125 -11.22 8.57 -13.77
CA SER A 125 -12.25 7.73 -13.14
C SER A 125 -11.85 7.30 -11.73
N CYS A 126 -10.58 6.93 -11.52
CA CYS A 126 -10.04 6.61 -10.21
C CYS A 126 -10.05 7.83 -9.27
N TYR A 127 -9.59 8.99 -9.72
CA TYR A 127 -9.56 10.21 -8.90
C TYR A 127 -10.97 10.72 -8.57
N ARG A 128 -11.94 10.59 -9.49
CA ARG A 128 -13.35 10.86 -9.19
C ARG A 128 -13.85 9.95 -8.07
N ARG A 129 -13.48 8.67 -8.05
CA ARG A 129 -13.84 7.76 -6.94
C ARG A 129 -13.18 8.18 -5.63
N VAL A 130 -11.92 8.59 -5.65
CA VAL A 130 -11.23 9.16 -4.46
C VAL A 130 -12.00 10.37 -3.92
N LEU A 131 -12.35 11.34 -4.77
CA LEU A 131 -13.05 12.56 -4.38
C LEU A 131 -14.50 12.31 -3.94
N GLN A 132 -15.15 11.22 -4.39
CA GLN A 132 -16.45 10.79 -3.88
C GLN A 132 -16.35 10.23 -2.45
N LEU A 133 -15.31 9.43 -2.18
CA LEU A 133 -15.09 8.81 -0.86
C LEU A 133 -14.53 9.80 0.16
N ASN A 134 -13.64 10.68 -0.29
CA ASN A 134 -13.03 11.73 0.51
C ASN A 134 -12.79 12.98 -0.36
N PRO A 135 -13.71 13.96 -0.31
CA PRO A 135 -13.62 15.19 -1.11
C PRO A 135 -12.38 16.06 -0.83
N ASP A 136 -11.78 15.89 0.36
CA ASP A 136 -10.61 16.62 0.85
C ASP A 136 -9.32 15.77 0.78
N TYR A 137 -9.34 14.64 0.06
CA TYR A 137 -8.15 13.82 -0.09
C TYR A 137 -7.03 14.60 -0.79
N GLY A 138 -5.87 14.69 -0.12
CA GLY A 138 -4.76 15.51 -0.56
C GLY A 138 -4.31 15.19 -1.98
N TYR A 139 -4.02 16.24 -2.75
CA TYR A 139 -3.55 16.18 -4.14
C TYR A 139 -4.48 15.53 -5.19
N ALA A 140 -5.55 14.82 -4.80
CA ALA A 140 -6.43 14.12 -5.74
C ALA A 140 -7.22 15.07 -6.64
N LEU A 141 -7.62 16.25 -6.13
CA LEU A 141 -8.30 17.26 -6.94
C LEU A 141 -7.39 17.81 -8.04
N GLY A 142 -6.14 18.13 -7.70
CA GLY A 142 -5.12 18.52 -8.68
C GLY A 142 -4.86 17.42 -9.73
N ALA A 143 -4.68 16.18 -9.27
CA ALA A 143 -4.45 15.05 -10.17
C ALA A 143 -5.63 14.77 -11.12
N ALA A 144 -6.87 14.97 -10.64
CA ALA A 144 -8.05 14.93 -11.49
C ALA A 144 -8.05 16.07 -12.53
N ALA A 145 -7.71 17.28 -12.12
CA ALA A 145 -7.62 18.45 -13.00
C ALA A 145 -6.56 18.25 -14.11
N ASP A 146 -5.41 17.68 -13.77
CA ASP A 146 -4.37 17.33 -14.73
C ASP A 146 -4.85 16.27 -15.72
N ALA A 147 -5.48 15.20 -15.22
CA ALA A 147 -6.02 14.15 -16.07
C ALA A 147 -7.10 14.69 -17.03
N MET A 148 -7.94 15.60 -16.56
CA MET A 148 -8.94 16.31 -17.39
C MET A 148 -8.27 17.14 -18.49
N ALA A 149 -7.23 17.91 -18.15
CA ALA A 149 -6.49 18.69 -19.13
C ALA A 149 -5.84 17.81 -20.21
N MET A 150 -5.28 16.66 -19.83
CA MET A 150 -4.65 15.72 -20.77
C MET A 150 -5.62 15.04 -21.75
N ILE A 151 -6.91 14.94 -21.40
CA ILE A 151 -7.96 14.44 -22.32
C ILE A 151 -8.80 15.56 -22.94
N CYS A 152 -8.42 16.82 -22.74
CA CYS A 152 -9.16 18.00 -23.19
C CYS A 152 -10.61 18.07 -22.66
N ASP A 153 -10.88 17.52 -21.48
CA ASP A 153 -12.17 17.67 -20.79
C ASP A 153 -12.16 18.97 -19.97
N TRP A 154 -12.83 19.99 -20.48
CA TRP A 154 -12.94 21.31 -19.84
C TRP A 154 -14.29 21.56 -19.18
N SER A 155 -15.16 20.53 -19.12
CA SER A 155 -16.58 20.69 -18.74
C SER A 155 -16.78 21.23 -17.33
N ALA A 156 -15.92 20.87 -16.38
CA ALA A 156 -15.98 21.31 -14.98
C ALA A 156 -14.82 22.24 -14.57
N ARG A 157 -14.15 22.89 -15.54
CA ARG A 157 -12.93 23.68 -15.28
C ARG A 157 -13.13 24.77 -14.22
N SER A 158 -14.23 25.51 -14.28
CA SER A 158 -14.50 26.60 -13.32
C SER A 158 -14.72 26.10 -11.90
N GLU A 159 -15.47 25.00 -11.73
CA GLU A 159 -15.71 24.38 -10.43
C GLU A 159 -14.41 23.85 -9.83
N VAL A 160 -13.61 23.14 -10.64
CA VAL A 160 -12.32 22.60 -10.21
C VAL A 160 -11.38 23.74 -9.78
N ALA A 161 -11.27 24.80 -10.57
CA ALA A 161 -10.45 25.97 -10.24
C ALA A 161 -10.89 26.62 -8.91
N GLN A 162 -12.19 26.82 -8.70
CA GLN A 162 -12.71 27.37 -7.45
C GLN A 162 -12.37 26.49 -6.24
N ARG A 163 -12.51 25.17 -6.37
CA ARG A 163 -12.17 24.23 -5.30
C ARG A 163 -10.67 24.21 -5.00
N LEU A 164 -9.82 24.32 -6.03
CA LEU A 164 -8.37 24.45 -5.87
C LEU A 164 -8.02 25.74 -5.10
N ILE A 165 -8.56 26.89 -5.52
CA ILE A 165 -8.34 28.19 -4.85
C ILE A 165 -8.78 28.13 -3.38
N ALA A 166 -9.97 27.59 -3.13
CA ALA A 166 -10.52 27.47 -1.77
C ALA A 166 -9.64 26.61 -0.87
N GLY A 167 -9.14 25.47 -1.38
CA GLY A 167 -8.27 24.60 -0.62
C GLY A 167 -6.88 25.21 -0.35
N LEU A 168 -6.28 25.90 -1.33
CA LEU A 168 -5.02 26.63 -1.13
C LEU A 168 -5.16 27.73 -0.08
N THR A 169 -6.24 28.51 -0.16
CA THR A 169 -6.53 29.58 0.80
C THR A 169 -6.74 29.03 2.22
N ALA A 170 -7.24 27.80 2.33
CA ALA A 170 -7.38 27.08 3.60
C ALA A 170 -6.10 26.35 4.05
N GLY A 171 -4.99 26.48 3.34
CA GLY A 171 -3.71 25.81 3.65
C GLY A 171 -3.74 24.29 3.44
N LYS A 172 -4.67 23.77 2.64
CA LYS A 172 -4.78 22.33 2.33
C LYS A 172 -3.91 21.95 1.13
N PRO A 173 -3.29 20.75 1.15
CA PRO A 173 -2.55 20.24 -0.01
C PRO A 173 -3.52 19.77 -1.10
N VAL A 174 -3.82 20.63 -2.07
CA VAL A 174 -4.81 20.31 -3.13
C VAL A 174 -4.20 19.86 -4.45
N SER A 175 -2.98 20.29 -4.76
CA SER A 175 -2.30 19.98 -6.01
C SER A 175 -0.78 20.15 -5.85
N ALA A 176 0.00 19.47 -6.71
CA ALA A 176 1.42 19.73 -6.80
C ALA A 176 1.66 21.13 -7.42
N PRO A 177 2.73 21.86 -7.05
CA PRO A 177 2.94 23.23 -7.53
C PRO A 177 2.94 23.35 -9.06
N PHE A 178 3.56 22.40 -9.78
CA PHE A 178 3.63 22.44 -11.24
C PHE A 178 2.26 22.20 -11.90
N ALA A 179 1.47 21.28 -11.37
CA ALA A 179 0.12 20.99 -11.85
C ALA A 179 -0.77 22.23 -11.74
N LEU A 180 -0.61 23.01 -10.66
CA LEU A 180 -1.37 24.23 -10.44
C LEU A 180 -1.16 25.31 -11.52
N LEU A 181 0.05 25.40 -12.10
CA LEU A 181 0.35 26.39 -13.15
C LEU A 181 -0.53 26.24 -14.38
N SER A 182 -0.99 25.02 -14.67
CA SER A 182 -1.91 24.75 -15.78
C SER A 182 -3.37 25.11 -15.47
N GLN A 183 -3.69 25.27 -14.19
CA GLN A 183 -5.06 25.39 -13.69
C GLN A 183 -5.42 26.82 -13.26
N LEU A 184 -4.46 27.54 -12.66
CA LEU A 184 -4.66 28.88 -12.11
C LEU A 184 -3.62 29.87 -12.66
N ASP A 185 -4.09 31.05 -13.07
CA ASP A 185 -3.26 32.16 -13.57
C ASP A 185 -3.06 33.26 -12.52
N ASP A 186 -3.00 32.91 -11.22
CA ASP A 186 -2.76 33.84 -10.11
C ASP A 186 -1.37 33.60 -9.49
N PRO A 187 -0.39 34.52 -9.67
CA PRO A 187 0.96 34.36 -9.14
C PRO A 187 1.03 34.25 -7.61
N GLY A 188 0.11 34.90 -6.88
CA GLY A 188 0.07 34.86 -5.42
C GLY A 188 -0.32 33.49 -4.89
N LEU A 189 -1.28 32.84 -5.56
CA LEU A 189 -1.72 31.49 -5.21
C LEU A 189 -0.75 30.40 -5.69
N GLN A 190 -0.05 30.62 -6.80
CA GLN A 190 0.97 29.69 -7.30
C GLN A 190 2.17 29.55 -6.34
N LEU A 191 2.50 30.61 -5.61
CA LEU A 191 3.62 30.64 -4.66
C LEU A 191 3.25 30.15 -3.25
N ALA A 192 1.97 29.85 -3.00
CA ALA A 192 1.47 29.41 -1.69
C ALA A 192 1.49 27.89 -1.48
N CYS A 193 1.89 27.12 -2.50
CA CYS A 193 1.94 25.66 -2.51
C CYS A 193 3.22 25.06 -1.91
#